data_AF-A0A7K7KF31-F1
#
_entry.id   AF-A0A7K7KF31-F1
#
_cell.length_a   1.000
_cell.length_b   1.000
_cell.length_c   1.000
_cell.angle_alpha   90.00
_cell.angle_beta   90.00
_cell.angle_gamma   90.00
#
_symmetry.space_group_name_H-M   'P 1'
#
loop_
_entity.id
_entity.type
_entity.pdbx_description
1 polymer ?
#
loop_
_entity_poly.entity_id
_entity_poly.type
_entity_poly.pdbx_seq_one_letter_code
_entity_poly.pdbx_strand_id
1 'polypeptide(L)'
;ILVRTGLQLQLLASLGFPDPAPAGAALRRHRGSQWEALGELQRLRLRPFRLRHQQGAEPGLDFNQPDQQALVRHILAAFPVASWGRALLVATLGRELGLGHLGAP
;
A
#
# COMPACT_ATOMS: atom_id res chain seq x y z
N ILE A 1 -19.37 -22.16 -5.40
CA ILE A 1 -19.24 -20.86 -4.68
C ILE A 1 -18.17 -20.94 -3.58
N LEU A 2 -18.21 -21.90 -2.65
CA LEU A 2 -17.25 -22.01 -1.53
C LEU A 2 -15.76 -22.18 -1.94
N VAL A 3 -15.47 -23.01 -2.96
CA VAL A 3 -14.08 -23.25 -3.44
C VAL A 3 -13.44 -21.96 -3.99
N ARG A 4 -14.21 -21.12 -4.68
CA ARG A 4 -13.72 -19.85 -5.24
C ARG A 4 -13.31 -18.88 -4.14
N THR A 5 -14.11 -18.80 -3.08
CA THR A 5 -13.84 -17.92 -1.93
C THR A 5 -12.58 -18.35 -1.19
N GLY A 6 -12.32 -19.66 -1.06
CA GLY A 6 -11.10 -20.18 -0.44
C GLY A 6 -9.82 -19.77 -1.20
N LEU A 7 -9.81 -19.92 -2.53
CA LEU A 7 -8.69 -19.50 -3.37
C LEU A 7 -8.43 -17.99 -3.27
N GLN A 8 -9.50 -17.19 -3.25
CA GLN A 8 -9.40 -15.73 -3.12
C GLN A 8 -8.80 -15.30 -1.77
N LEU A 9 -9.13 -16.01 -0.68
CA LEU A 9 -8.53 -15.77 0.63
C LEU A 9 -7.05 -16.15 0.65
N GLN A 10 -6.65 -17.28 0.04
CA GLN A 10 -5.24 -17.65 -0.08
C GLN A 10 -4.42 -16.62 -0.87
N LEU A 11 -4.99 -16.09 -1.95
CA LEU A 11 -4.34 -15.05 -2.74
C LEU A 11 -4.19 -13.73 -1.96
N LEU A 12 -5.20 -13.32 -1.18
CA LEU A 12 -5.07 -12.15 -0.31
C LEU A 12 -4.03 -12.39 0.80
N ALA A 13 -3.95 -13.61 1.33
CA ALA A 13 -2.94 -13.99 2.32
C ALA A 13 -1.52 -13.88 1.76
N SER A 14 -1.25 -14.36 0.54
CA SER A 14 0.07 -14.24 -0.10
C SER A 14 0.45 -12.79 -0.44
N LEU A 15 -0.54 -11.90 -0.56
CA LEU A 15 -0.36 -10.46 -0.76
C LEU A 15 -0.26 -9.67 0.56
N GLY A 16 -0.11 -10.37 1.69
CA GLY A 16 0.13 -9.75 3.00
C GLY A 16 -1.11 -9.42 3.81
N PHE A 17 -2.26 -10.03 3.49
CA PHE A 17 -3.53 -9.95 4.24
C PHE A 17 -3.97 -11.35 4.71
N PRO A 18 -3.25 -11.97 5.67
CA PRO A 18 -3.50 -13.35 6.08
C PRO A 18 -4.75 -13.55 6.94
N ASP A 19 -5.28 -12.49 7.55
CA ASP A 19 -6.46 -12.58 8.41
C ASP A 19 -7.73 -12.80 7.56
N PRO A 20 -8.40 -13.95 7.70
CA PRO A 20 -9.55 -14.30 6.88
C PRO A 20 -10.80 -13.47 7.20
N ALA A 21 -10.90 -12.87 8.38
CA ALA A 21 -12.08 -12.09 8.77
C ALA A 21 -12.22 -10.78 7.95
N PRO A 22 -11.25 -9.83 7.97
CA PRO A 22 -11.31 -8.63 7.16
C PRO A 22 -11.20 -8.93 5.67
N ALA A 23 -10.38 -9.92 5.26
CA ALA A 23 -10.26 -10.31 3.86
C ALA A 23 -11.57 -10.88 3.31
N GLY A 24 -12.24 -11.75 4.08
CA GLY A 24 -13.54 -12.30 3.72
C GLY A 24 -14.64 -11.24 3.68
N ALA A 25 -14.61 -10.26 4.59
CA ALA A 25 -15.55 -9.13 4.58
C ALA A 25 -15.39 -8.26 3.32
N ALA A 26 -14.15 -7.92 2.95
CA ALA A 26 -13.85 -7.16 1.74
C ALA A 26 -14.29 -7.91 0.46
N LEU A 27 -13.99 -9.22 0.38
CA LEU A 27 -14.45 -10.07 -0.72
C LEU A 27 -15.98 -10.10 -0.83
N ARG A 28 -16.72 -10.20 0.28
CA ARG A 28 -18.19 -10.15 0.26
C ARG A 28 -18.70 -8.79 -0.23
N ARG A 29 -18.14 -7.69 0.28
CA ARG A 29 -18.53 -6.32 -0.10
C ARG A 29 -18.33 -6.08 -1.61
N HIS A 30 -17.25 -6.61 -2.16
CA HIS A 30 -16.89 -6.48 -3.57
C HIS A 30 -17.38 -7.64 -4.45
N ARG A 31 -18.39 -8.41 -4.01
CA ARG A 31 -19.01 -9.53 -4.77
C ARG A 31 -18.00 -10.57 -5.29
N GLY A 32 -16.90 -10.75 -4.56
CA GLY A 32 -15.79 -11.63 -4.91
C GLY A 32 -14.80 -11.03 -5.92
N SER A 33 -14.79 -9.72 -6.15
CA SER A 33 -13.71 -9.06 -6.87
C SER A 33 -12.44 -8.99 -6.01
N GLN A 34 -11.42 -9.75 -6.40
CA GLN A 34 -10.15 -9.80 -5.67
C GLN A 34 -9.40 -8.46 -5.72
N TRP A 35 -9.42 -7.78 -6.87
CA TRP A 35 -8.72 -6.50 -7.05
C TRP A 35 -9.34 -5.39 -6.21
N GLU A 36 -10.66 -5.32 -6.16
CA GLU A 36 -11.33 -4.31 -5.33
C GLU A 36 -11.15 -4.60 -3.84
N ALA A 37 -11.27 -5.88 -3.43
CA ALA A 37 -11.01 -6.29 -2.05
C ALA A 37 -9.57 -5.99 -1.61
N LEU A 38 -8.58 -6.29 -2.46
CA LEU A 38 -7.18 -5.94 -2.22
C LEU A 38 -7.01 -4.42 -2.07
N GLY A 39 -7.64 -3.65 -2.95
CA GLY A 39 -7.60 -2.19 -2.90
C GLY A 39 -8.22 -1.62 -1.61
N GLU A 40 -9.36 -2.15 -1.15
CA GLU A 40 -9.96 -1.79 0.14
C GLU A 40 -9.00 -2.07 1.30
N LEU A 41 -8.47 -3.29 1.37
CA LEU A 41 -7.57 -3.72 2.44
C LEU A 41 -6.28 -2.89 2.48
N GLN A 42 -5.70 -2.59 1.33
CA GLN A 42 -4.53 -1.71 1.21
C GLN A 42 -4.85 -0.28 1.67
N ARG A 43 -5.99 0.28 1.27
CA ARG A 43 -6.43 1.62 1.71
C ARG A 43 -6.61 1.68 3.23
N LEU A 44 -7.25 0.68 3.83
CA LEU A 44 -7.44 0.62 5.28
C LEU A 44 -6.11 0.53 6.02
N ARG A 45 -5.18 -0.32 5.56
CA ARG A 45 -3.84 -0.45 6.15
C ARG A 45 -3.03 0.84 6.08
N LEU A 46 -3.20 1.62 5.01
CA LEU A 46 -2.50 2.90 4.81
C LEU A 46 -3.19 4.09 5.50
N ARG A 47 -4.43 3.94 6.00
CA ARG A 47 -5.20 5.06 6.56
C ARG A 47 -4.52 5.74 7.76
N PRO A 48 -3.97 5.02 8.77
CA PRO A 48 -3.28 5.67 9.88
C PRO A 48 -2.06 6.48 9.44
N PHE A 49 -1.30 5.94 8.49
CA PHE A 49 -0.15 6.64 7.90
C PHE A 49 -0.59 7.92 7.18
N ARG A 50 -1.64 7.84 6.35
CA ARG A 50 -2.19 9.00 5.62
C ARG A 50 -2.64 10.11 6.57
N LEU A 51 -3.26 9.77 7.69
CA LEU A 51 -3.68 10.74 8.70
C LEU A 51 -2.48 11.44 9.35
N ARG A 52 -1.43 10.71 9.72
CA ARG A 52 -0.20 11.30 10.28
C ARG A 52 0.51 12.19 9.26
N HIS A 53 0.55 11.79 7.99
CA HIS A 53 1.10 12.61 6.91
C HIS A 53 0.34 13.94 6.75
N GLN A 54 -1.00 13.90 6.76
CA GLN A 54 -1.83 15.12 6.69
C GLN A 54 -1.63 16.06 7.88
N GLN A 55 -1.20 15.53 9.03
CA GLN A 55 -0.90 16.30 10.23
C GLN A 55 0.53 16.88 10.23
N GLY A 56 1.29 16.70 9.13
CA GLY A 56 2.69 17.13 9.05
C GLY A 56 3.63 16.36 9.96
N ALA A 57 3.19 15.21 10.48
CA ALA A 57 3.96 14.40 11.42
C ALA A 57 4.85 13.35 10.74
N GLU A 58 4.74 13.19 9.41
CA GLU A 58 5.66 12.34 8.65
C GLU A 58 6.87 13.17 8.21
N PRO A 59 8.08 12.60 8.24
CA PRO A 59 9.30 13.27 7.78
C PRO A 59 9.20 13.63 6.28
N GLY A 60 10.19 14.34 5.74
CA GLY A 60 10.31 14.46 4.28
C GLY A 60 10.59 13.11 3.60
N LEU A 61 10.49 13.09 2.29
CA LEU A 61 10.75 11.92 1.46
C LEU A 61 12.25 11.68 1.31
N ASP A 62 12.76 10.55 1.81
CA ASP A 62 14.16 10.17 1.65
C ASP A 62 14.32 8.99 0.69
N PHE A 63 14.77 9.26 -0.53
CA PHE A 63 15.03 8.22 -1.54
C PHE A 63 16.27 7.37 -1.25
N ASN A 64 17.13 7.82 -0.34
CA ASN A 64 18.27 7.06 0.16
C ASN A 64 17.92 6.20 1.38
N GLN A 65 16.66 6.23 1.83
CA GLN A 65 16.21 5.44 2.98
C GLN A 65 16.51 3.94 2.76
N PRO A 66 17.16 3.27 3.74
CA PRO A 66 17.51 1.86 3.60
C PRO A 66 16.29 0.95 3.63
N ASP A 67 15.25 1.31 4.39
CA ASP A 67 13.97 0.60 4.38
C ASP A 67 13.12 1.03 3.17
N GLN A 68 13.25 0.27 2.09
CA GLN A 68 12.52 0.49 0.85
C GLN A 68 10.99 0.35 1.03
N GLN A 69 10.52 -0.49 1.94
CA GLN A 69 9.07 -0.61 2.16
C GLN A 69 8.51 0.61 2.87
N ALA A 70 9.26 1.18 3.82
CA ALA A 70 8.88 2.44 4.46
C ALA A 70 8.80 3.58 3.44
N LEU A 71 9.81 3.71 2.56
CA LEU A 71 9.80 4.69 1.47
C LEU A 71 8.59 4.51 0.54
N VAL A 72 8.27 3.28 0.15
CA VAL A 72 7.10 3.00 -0.71
C VAL A 72 5.78 3.39 -0.04
N ARG A 73 5.60 3.10 1.26
CA ARG A 73 4.41 3.53 2.01
C ARG A 73 4.30 5.04 2.07
N HIS A 74 5.43 5.72 2.21
CA HIS A 74 5.51 7.17 2.21
C HIS A 74 5.08 7.75 0.86
N ILE A 75 5.65 7.25 -0.23
CA ILE A 75 5.30 7.65 -1.60
C ILE A 75 3.80 7.46 -1.87
N LEU A 76 3.22 6.34 -1.44
CA LEU A 76 1.78 6.06 -1.57
C LEU A 76 0.87 7.01 -0.78
N ALA A 77 1.41 7.68 0.23
CA ALA A 77 0.66 8.58 1.07
C ALA A 77 0.82 10.05 0.66
N ALA A 78 2.02 10.43 0.22
CA ALA A 78 2.35 11.80 -0.20
C ALA A 78 1.86 12.10 -1.63
N PHE A 79 1.85 11.09 -2.51
CA PHE A 79 1.52 11.26 -3.92
C PHE A 79 0.34 10.40 -4.36
N PRO A 80 -0.42 10.84 -5.39
CA PRO A 80 -1.53 10.09 -5.97
C PRO A 80 -1.05 8.95 -6.89
N VAL A 81 -0.06 8.16 -6.46
CA VAL A 81 0.38 6.97 -7.18
C VAL A 81 -0.63 5.83 -7.02
N ALA A 82 -1.08 5.30 -8.14
CA ALA A 82 -2.22 4.38 -8.20
C ALA A 82 -1.95 2.95 -7.70
N SER A 83 -0.70 2.58 -7.38
CA SER A 83 -0.38 1.22 -6.93
C SER A 83 0.98 1.12 -6.23
N TRP A 84 1.14 0.06 -5.44
CA TRP A 84 2.41 -0.32 -4.82
C TRP A 84 3.55 -0.46 -5.83
N GLY A 85 3.31 -1.10 -6.98
CA GLY A 85 4.32 -1.26 -8.03
C GLY A 85 4.78 0.09 -8.60
N ARG A 86 3.86 1.05 -8.79
CA ARG A 86 4.22 2.41 -9.23
C ARG A 86 4.99 3.17 -8.16
N ALA A 87 4.62 3.01 -6.90
CA ALA A 87 5.36 3.63 -5.79
C ALA A 87 6.76 3.03 -5.62
N LEU A 88 6.92 1.71 -5.82
CA LEU A 88 8.22 1.05 -5.87
C LEU A 88 9.06 1.59 -7.03
N LEU A 89 8.48 1.72 -8.23
CA LEU A 89 9.15 2.31 -9.38
C LEU A 89 9.66 3.72 -9.08
N VAL A 90 8.83 4.57 -8.46
CA VAL A 90 9.23 5.93 -8.04
C VAL A 90 10.38 5.88 -7.04
N ALA A 91 10.35 4.98 -6.05
CA ALA A 91 11.44 4.82 -5.08
C ALA A 91 12.77 4.46 -5.77
N THR A 92 12.74 3.49 -6.69
CA THR A 92 13.94 3.02 -7.39
C THR A 92 14.49 4.10 -8.33
N LEU A 93 13.63 4.73 -9.14
CA LEU A 93 14.03 5.79 -10.05
C LEU A 93 14.58 7.01 -9.30
N GLY A 94 13.98 7.40 -8.18
CA GLY A 94 14.48 8.50 -7.38
C GLY A 94 15.90 8.24 -6.86
N ARG A 95 16.19 7.00 -6.43
CA ARG A 95 17.56 6.62 -6.06
C ARG A 95 18.52 6.65 -7.25
N GLU A 96 18.15 6.07 -8.39
CA GLU A 96 18.98 6.05 -9.60
C GLU A 96 19.30 7.45 -10.13
N LEU A 97 18.34 8.38 -10.02
CA LEU A 97 18.51 9.77 -10.40
C LEU A 97 19.25 10.61 -9.35
N GLY A 98 19.64 10.01 -8.21
CA GLY A 98 20.33 10.72 -7.13
C GLY A 98 19.45 11.74 -6.40
N LEU A 99 18.12 11.55 -6.41
CA LEU A 99 17.23 12.35 -5.56
C LEU A 99 17.58 12.04 -4.10
N GLY A 100 17.88 13.09 -3.34
CA GLY A 100 18.19 12.99 -1.92
C GLY A 100 16.95 13.05 -1.05
N HIS A 101 17.08 13.68 0.11
CA HIS A 101 15.93 14.02 0.94
C HIS A 101 15.16 15.20 0.33
N LEU A 102 13.87 15.01 0.04
CA LEU A 102 12.94 16.06 -0.31
C LEU A 102 12.17 16.45 0.96
N GLY A 103 12.28 17.72 1.35
CA GLY A 103 11.53 18.26 2.50
C GLY A 103 10.02 18.06 2.34
N ALA A 104 9.31 18.08 3.47
CA ALA A 104 7.84 18.06 3.44
C ALA A 104 7.30 19.26 2.63
N PRO A 105 6.21 19.09 1.88
CA PRO A 105 5.57 20.17 1.13
C PRO A 105 4.99 21.26 2.05
#